data_AF-A0A6N7PEU9-F1
#
_entry.id   AF-A0A6N7PEU9-F1
#
_cell.length_a   1.000
_cell.length_b   1.000
_cell.length_c   1.000
_cell.angle_alpha   90.00
_cell.angle_beta   90.00
_cell.angle_gamma   90.00
#
_symmetry.space_group_name_H-M   'P 1'
#
loop_
_entity.id
_entity.type
_entity.pdbx_description
1 polymer ?
#
loop_
_entity_poly.entity_id
_entity_poly.type
_entity_poly.pdbx_seq_one_letter_code
_entity_poly.pdbx_strand_id
1 'polypeptide(L)'
;MDASQKRPTAGVRYVLVRGQEEASGATYRGFAHLPEVDLPLEIHVEPPSEGGAEGRTNVTARLEGAPEGVDALGLEKAGVALVKAALRAARDAGRPMPRRIVRWRGPA
;
A
#
# COMPACT_ATOMS: atom_id res chain seq x y z
N MET A 1 -15.76 1.04 -21.02
CA MET A 1 -15.64 0.18 -19.82
C MET A 1 -14.16 0.08 -19.46
N ASP A 2 -13.80 0.66 -18.33
CA ASP A 2 -12.41 0.89 -17.92
C ASP A 2 -11.77 -0.42 -17.43
N ALA A 3 -10.69 -0.88 -18.07
CA ALA A 3 -9.98 -2.09 -17.67
C ALA A 3 -9.41 -1.99 -16.23
N SER A 4 -9.36 -0.77 -15.67
CA SER A 4 -8.97 -0.50 -14.28
C SER A 4 -10.01 -0.91 -13.22
N GLN A 5 -11.16 -1.44 -13.59
CA GLN A 5 -12.14 -2.00 -12.64
C GLN A 5 -12.18 -3.54 -12.62
N LYS A 6 -11.47 -4.22 -13.52
CA LYS A 6 -11.53 -5.69 -13.59
C LYS A 6 -10.65 -6.30 -12.51
N ARG A 7 -11.26 -7.21 -11.73
CA ARG A 7 -10.58 -8.11 -10.81
C ARG A 7 -9.47 -8.87 -11.55
N PRO A 8 -8.27 -9.03 -10.97
CA PRO A 8 -7.18 -9.75 -11.61
C PRO A 8 -7.60 -11.18 -11.93
N THR A 9 -7.21 -11.71 -13.10
CA THR A 9 -7.34 -13.14 -13.40
C THR A 9 -6.15 -13.96 -12.85
N ALA A 10 -5.04 -13.28 -12.53
CA ALA A 10 -3.86 -13.83 -11.86
C ALA A 10 -3.10 -12.70 -11.13
N GLY A 11 -2.31 -13.06 -10.11
CA GLY A 11 -1.54 -12.10 -9.31
C GLY A 11 -2.40 -11.22 -8.41
N VAL A 12 -1.90 -10.03 -8.06
CA VAL A 12 -2.54 -9.12 -7.10
C VAL A 12 -2.58 -7.70 -7.64
N ARG A 13 -3.72 -7.04 -7.46
CA ARG A 13 -3.86 -5.61 -7.74
C ARG A 13 -4.07 -4.84 -6.45
N TYR A 14 -3.16 -3.94 -6.13
CA TYR A 14 -3.27 -3.05 -4.99
C TYR A 14 -3.93 -1.74 -5.42
N VAL A 15 -4.96 -1.33 -4.69
CA VAL A 15 -5.61 -0.03 -4.82
C VAL A 15 -5.66 0.60 -3.45
N LEU A 16 -4.87 1.64 -3.23
CA LEU A 16 -4.74 2.33 -1.95
C LEU A 16 -5.03 3.82 -2.13
N VAL A 17 -5.81 4.38 -1.22
CA VAL A 17 -6.15 5.80 -1.19
C VAL A 17 -5.69 6.35 0.15
N ARG A 18 -4.99 7.48 0.11
CA ARG A 18 -4.57 8.18 1.30
C ARG A 18 -5.80 8.77 1.98
N GLY A 19 -6.00 8.44 3.25
CA GLY A 19 -6.97 9.08 4.13
C GLY A 19 -6.59 10.52 4.44
N GLN A 20 -7.22 11.11 5.47
CA GLN A 20 -6.78 12.40 5.96
C GLN A 20 -5.35 12.29 6.50
N GLU A 21 -4.54 13.29 6.17
CA GLU A 21 -3.16 13.42 6.61
C GLU A 21 -3.19 14.10 7.97
N GLU A 22 -2.62 13.44 8.99
CA GLU A 22 -2.53 13.96 10.35
C GLU A 22 -1.09 14.38 10.62
N ALA A 23 -0.87 15.20 11.65
CA ALA A 23 0.49 15.59 12.07
C ALA A 23 1.36 14.37 12.44
N SER A 24 0.73 13.25 12.77
CA SER A 24 1.32 11.95 13.12
C SER A 24 1.64 11.06 11.92
N GLY A 25 1.33 11.47 10.68
CA GLY A 25 1.62 10.69 9.46
C GLY A 25 0.43 10.56 8.50
N ALA A 26 0.44 9.48 7.72
CA ALA A 26 -0.60 9.22 6.74
C ALA A 26 -1.05 7.75 6.77
N THR A 27 -2.37 7.54 6.74
CA THR A 27 -2.94 6.19 6.56
C THR A 27 -3.44 6.03 5.14
N TYR A 28 -3.05 4.94 4.49
CA TYR A 28 -3.59 4.50 3.20
C TYR A 28 -4.57 3.35 3.43
N ARG A 29 -5.75 3.45 2.84
CA ARG A 29 -6.80 2.41 2.92
C ARG A 29 -7.19 1.96 1.53
N GLY A 30 -7.54 0.69 1.40
CA GLY A 30 -8.11 0.15 0.18
C GLY A 30 -8.05 -1.36 0.16
N PHE A 31 -7.65 -1.94 -0.97
CA PHE A 31 -7.74 -3.38 -1.18
C PHE A 31 -6.50 -3.96 -1.86
N ALA A 32 -6.15 -5.17 -1.46
CA ALA A 32 -5.43 -6.13 -2.28
C ALA A 32 -6.46 -7.02 -2.99
N HIS A 33 -6.68 -6.77 -4.27
CA HIS A 33 -7.55 -7.58 -5.10
C HIS A 33 -6.80 -8.83 -5.57
N LEU A 34 -7.27 -10.00 -5.20
CA LEU A 34 -6.86 -11.30 -5.74
C LEU A 34 -7.92 -11.80 -6.73
N PRO A 35 -7.65 -12.85 -7.52
CA PRO A 35 -8.64 -13.40 -8.43
C PRO A 35 -9.90 -13.88 -7.71
N GLU A 36 -9.74 -14.43 -6.51
CA GLU A 36 -10.83 -15.08 -5.78
C GLU A 36 -11.43 -14.21 -4.67
N VAL A 37 -10.67 -13.25 -4.13
CA VAL A 37 -11.12 -12.43 -3.00
C VAL A 37 -10.56 -11.01 -3.06
N ASP A 38 -11.33 -10.05 -2.53
CA ASP A 38 -10.84 -8.70 -2.26
C ASP A 38 -10.52 -8.59 -0.77
N LEU A 39 -9.27 -8.27 -0.43
CA LEU A 39 -8.84 -8.15 0.96
C LEU A 39 -8.66 -6.69 1.35
N PRO A 40 -9.42 -6.18 2.33
CA PRO A 40 -9.19 -4.85 2.90
C PRO A 40 -7.75 -4.73 3.43
N LEU A 41 -7.07 -3.68 2.99
CA LEU A 41 -5.68 -3.38 3.32
C LEU A 41 -5.58 -1.95 3.87
N GLU A 42 -5.02 -1.85 5.06
CA GLU A 42 -4.64 -0.57 5.68
C GLU A 42 -3.12 -0.50 5.81
N ILE A 43 -2.54 0.65 5.47
CA ILE A 43 -1.10 0.91 5.57
C ILE A 43 -0.90 2.23 6.31
N HIS A 44 -0.17 2.17 7.42
CA HIS A 44 0.19 3.34 8.20
C HIS A 44 1.61 3.80 7.83
N VAL A 45 1.77 5.10 7.66
CA VAL A 45 3.03 5.76 7.34
C VAL A 45 3.31 6.75 8.45
N GLU A 46 4.32 6.46 9.26
CA GLU A 46 4.74 7.36 10.34
C GLU A 46 5.84 8.31 9.83
N PRO A 47 5.84 9.57 10.27
CA PRO A 47 6.89 10.51 9.93
C PRO A 47 8.23 10.02 10.51
N PRO A 48 9.35 10.33 9.85
CA PRO A 48 10.66 10.05 10.42
C PRO A 48 10.80 10.81 11.75
N SER A 49 11.13 10.11 12.83
CA SER A 49 11.37 10.75 14.13
C SER A 49 12.57 11.70 14.05
N GLU A 50 12.41 12.93 14.56
CA GLU A 50 13.52 13.86 14.72
C GLU A 50 14.59 13.25 15.65
N GLY A 51 15.78 13.00 15.11
CA GLY A 51 16.93 12.47 15.87
C GLY A 51 17.38 11.05 15.53
N GLY A 52 16.65 10.32 14.68
CA GLY A 52 17.10 9.03 14.15
C GLY A 52 18.12 9.22 13.02
N ALA A 53 19.30 8.59 13.16
CA ALA A 53 20.26 8.50 12.06
C ALA A 53 19.55 7.89 10.83
N GLU A 54 19.48 8.67 9.74
CA GLU A 54 18.68 8.46 8.54
C GLU A 54 17.17 8.58 8.76
N GLY A 55 16.53 9.59 8.14
CA GLY A 55 15.08 9.83 8.12
C GLY A 55 14.27 8.72 7.44
N ARG A 56 14.29 7.51 8.02
CA ARG A 56 13.58 6.33 7.55
C ARG A 56 12.11 6.45 7.96
N THR A 57 11.25 6.61 6.97
CA THR A 57 9.80 6.53 7.14
C THR A 57 9.41 5.12 7.59
N ASN A 58 8.79 5.00 8.76
CA ASN A 58 8.22 3.72 9.18
C ASN A 58 6.90 3.48 8.45
N VAL A 59 6.73 2.28 7.90
CA VAL A 59 5.53 1.91 7.14
C VAL A 59 5.12 0.51 7.55
N THR A 60 3.91 0.38 8.07
CA THR A 60 3.32 -0.88 8.53
C THR A 60 2.03 -1.14 7.76
N ALA A 61 1.72 -2.41 7.52
CA ALA A 61 0.51 -2.82 6.83
C ALA A 61 -0.29 -3.79 7.69
N ARG A 62 -1.60 -3.79 7.49
CA ARG A 62 -2.54 -4.72 8.11
C ARG A 62 -3.60 -5.12 7.09
N LEU A 63 -3.73 -6.42 6.85
CA LEU A 63 -4.85 -7.01 6.15
C LEU A 63 -5.92 -7.46 7.15
N GLU A 64 -7.18 -7.29 6.78
CA GLU A 64 -8.30 -7.80 7.57
C GLU A 64 -9.04 -8.92 6.82
N GLY A 65 -9.40 -9.98 7.54
CA GLY A 65 -10.26 -11.04 7.02
C GLY A 65 -9.65 -11.91 5.91
N ALA A 66 -8.33 -12.06 5.88
CA ALA A 66 -7.68 -12.98 4.95
C ALA A 66 -8.18 -14.43 5.19
N PRO A 67 -8.73 -15.11 4.17
CA PRO A 67 -9.15 -16.50 4.29
C PRO A 67 -7.95 -17.43 4.43
N GLU A 68 -8.19 -18.62 4.96
CA GLU A 68 -7.17 -19.66 5.12
C GLU A 68 -6.53 -20.01 3.76
N GLY A 69 -5.20 -20.16 3.74
CA GLY A 69 -4.44 -20.42 2.52
C GLY A 69 -3.99 -19.18 1.74
N VAL A 70 -4.44 -17.97 2.10
CA VAL A 70 -3.89 -16.73 1.55
C VAL A 70 -2.66 -16.28 2.34
N ASP A 71 -1.56 -15.98 1.65
CA ASP A 71 -0.35 -15.41 2.25
C ASP A 71 -0.55 -13.92 2.62
N ALA A 72 -1.27 -13.69 3.72
CA ALA A 72 -1.54 -12.34 4.22
C ALA A 72 -0.25 -11.56 4.50
N LEU A 73 0.77 -12.20 5.09
CA LEU A 73 2.02 -11.54 5.43
C LEU A 73 2.81 -11.13 4.17
N GLY A 74 2.83 -11.97 3.14
CA GLY A 74 3.44 -11.63 1.86
C GLY A 74 2.73 -10.46 1.18
N LEU A 75 1.39 -10.45 1.21
CA LEU A 75 0.58 -9.37 0.67
C LEU A 75 0.81 -8.04 1.41
N GLU A 76 0.89 -8.07 2.74
CA GLU A 76 1.22 -6.92 3.60
C GLU A 76 2.61 -6.37 3.26
N LYS A 77 3.63 -7.23 3.22
CA LYS A 77 5.01 -6.85 2.87
C LYS A 77 5.09 -6.22 1.48
N ALA A 78 4.38 -6.78 0.51
CA ALA A 78 4.31 -6.22 -0.84
C ALA A 78 3.59 -4.86 -0.88
N GLY A 79 2.52 -4.70 -0.08
CA GLY A 79 1.84 -3.42 0.12
C GLY A 79 2.77 -2.36 0.73
N VAL A 80 3.50 -2.69 1.79
CA VAL A 80 4.49 -1.81 2.43
C VAL A 80 5.56 -1.36 1.43
N ALA A 81 6.15 -2.31 0.69
CA ALA A 81 7.18 -2.00 -0.30
C ALA A 81 6.66 -1.06 -1.40
N LEU A 82 5.41 -1.25 -1.82
CA LEU A 82 4.76 -0.40 -2.82
C LEU A 82 4.53 1.03 -2.31
N VAL A 83 4.08 1.20 -1.07
CA VAL A 83 3.91 2.53 -0.47
C VAL A 83 5.27 3.20 -0.29
N LYS A 84 6.27 2.50 0.26
CA LYS A 84 7.65 3.03 0.40
C LYS A 84 8.20 3.48 -0.95
N ALA A 85 8.04 2.70 -2.01
CA ALA A 85 8.49 3.06 -3.36
C ALA A 85 7.75 4.29 -3.91
N ALA A 86 6.44 4.39 -3.70
CA ALA A 86 5.64 5.53 -4.14
C ALA A 86 6.00 6.83 -3.39
N LEU A 87 6.21 6.73 -2.07
CA LEU A 87 6.66 7.86 -1.24
C LEU A 87 8.04 8.33 -1.65
N ARG A 88 8.99 7.39 -1.85
CA ARG A 88 10.33 7.71 -2.35
C ARG A 88 10.26 8.42 -3.71
N ALA A 89 9.48 7.89 -4.65
CA ALA A 89 9.34 8.48 -5.97
C ALA A 89 8.73 9.89 -5.92
N ALA A 90 7.74 10.12 -5.06
CA ALA A 90 7.16 11.45 -4.86
C ALA A 90 8.18 12.43 -4.28
N ARG A 91 8.94 12.02 -3.24
CA ARG A 91 10.01 12.80 -2.63
C ARG A 91 11.10 13.15 -3.64
N ASP A 92 11.58 12.17 -4.39
CA ASP A 92 12.64 12.35 -5.39
C ASP A 92 12.17 13.28 -6.54
N ALA A 93 10.85 13.39 -6.77
CA ALA A 93 10.23 14.32 -7.70
C ALA A 93 9.82 15.68 -7.07
N GLY A 94 10.10 15.93 -5.79
CA GLY A 94 9.70 17.15 -5.09
C GLY A 94 8.18 17.33 -4.93
N ARG A 95 7.41 16.23 -4.95
CA ARG A 95 5.95 16.23 -4.88
C ARG A 95 5.45 15.82 -3.48
N PRO A 96 4.25 16.28 -3.08
CA PRO A 96 3.61 15.77 -1.86
C PRO A 96 3.30 14.28 -1.98
N MET A 97 3.01 13.62 -0.85
CA MET A 97 2.73 12.18 -0.88
C MET A 97 1.53 11.87 -1.80
N PRO A 98 1.56 10.74 -2.53
CA PRO A 98 0.50 10.40 -3.47
C PRO A 98 -0.86 10.25 -2.78
N ARG A 99 -1.90 10.89 -3.32
CA ARG A 99 -3.28 10.68 -2.81
C ARG A 99 -3.82 9.28 -3.12
N ARG A 100 -3.34 8.63 -4.17
CA ARG A 100 -3.78 7.31 -4.61
C ARG A 100 -2.63 6.53 -5.21
N ILE A 101 -2.52 5.25 -4.85
CA ILE A 101 -1.53 4.32 -5.39
C ILE A 101 -2.27 3.11 -5.96
N VAL A 102 -2.07 2.85 -7.24
CA VAL A 102 -2.63 1.67 -7.92
C VAL A 102 -1.49 0.93 -8.61
N ARG A 103 -1.29 -0.35 -8.28
CA ARG A 103 -0.28 -1.19 -8.94
C ARG A 103 -0.72 -2.63 -9.09
N TRP A 104 -0.20 -3.23 -10.15
CA TRP A 104 -0.30 -4.65 -10.42
C TRP A 104 0.99 -5.34 -10.00
N ARG A 105 0.87 -6.50 -9.37
CA ARG A 105 1.94 -7.47 -9.11
C ARG A 105 1.53 -8.76 -9.81
N GLY A 106 2.34 -9.21 -10.76
CA GLY A 106 2.10 -10.46 -11.47
C GLY A 106 2.21 -11.68 -10.54
N PRO A 107 1.76 -12.86 -10.98
CA PRO A 107 2.08 -14.11 -10.27
C PRO A 107 3.61 -14.21 -10.15
N ALA A 108 4.08 -14.52 -8.94
CA ALA A 108 5.50 -14.79 -8.68
C ALA A 108 5.89 -16.14 -9.27
#